data_AF-A0A971VH03-F1
#
_entry.id   AF-A0A971VH03-F1
#
_cell.length_a   1.000
_cell.length_b   1.000
_cell.length_c   1.000
_cell.angle_alpha   90.00
_cell.angle_beta   90.00
_cell.angle_gamma   90.00
#
_symmetry.space_group_name_H-M   'P 1'
#
loop_
_entity.id
_entity.type
_entity.pdbx_description
1 polymer ?
#
loop_
_entity_poly.entity_id
_entity_poly.type
_entity_poly.pdbx_seq_one_letter_code
_entity_poly.pdbx_strand_id
1 'polypeptide(L)'
;MADSEFPYEHERYQRFNESLDEVGTIQIAVTEFLPSRILYEMEPIGYVEAYQEFQDTEFERLKDTVYNQYPSCIAYNFRLSEKGEGASDPVRKLLHLKDTWESIAFVLYAIVWGEIRHKGIDLKAAQVLVGTSPTGPVYRNFNTDRLISDALKIKIQNIKAVVEYSRANGLGLKCEEIEPDLLDKLLALQDIRNDISHHTAPTREEAEAELLQVIPLFKEMLMMTEFLAECKILRFESYTTKCRCEEFNGHYLNKEFGDFDFAANQAFVLGLGQEQLFIKWDNEIFSLSPFLHFLKDRVGRETYLSFFKGKKEGKYWFEPITKRDEISFDPLQARFDGEQAVLINLIVP
;
A
#
# COMPACT_ATOMS: atom_id res chain seq x y z
N MET A 1 20.45 23.11 21.82
CA MET A 1 19.24 22.44 22.30
C MET A 1 18.72 21.68 21.10
N ALA A 2 19.01 20.38 21.04
CA ALA A 2 18.34 19.53 20.07
C ALA A 2 16.98 19.22 20.70
N ASP A 3 16.01 20.08 20.42
CA ASP A 3 14.63 19.79 20.77
C ASP A 3 14.23 18.54 19.98
N SER A 4 13.70 17.54 20.68
CA SER A 4 13.00 16.46 20.00
C SER A 4 11.97 17.09 19.07
N GLU A 5 11.95 16.68 17.80
CA GLU A 5 11.10 17.30 16.77
C GLU A 5 9.61 17.26 17.14
N PHE A 6 9.22 16.36 18.05
CA PHE A 6 7.85 16.13 18.50
C PHE A 6 7.76 16.02 20.02
N PRO A 7 6.60 16.35 20.62
CA PRO A 7 6.38 16.15 22.05
C PRO A 7 6.43 14.67 22.44
N TYR A 8 6.77 14.35 23.69
CA TYR A 8 6.82 12.98 24.23
C TYR A 8 5.56 12.15 23.95
N GLU A 9 4.37 12.77 24.10
CA GLU A 9 3.06 12.12 23.89
C GLU A 9 2.70 11.96 22.40
N HIS A 10 3.59 12.31 21.48
CA HIS A 10 3.31 12.17 20.06
C HIS A 10 3.17 10.69 19.69
N GLU A 11 2.13 10.35 18.93
CA GLU A 11 1.77 8.97 18.56
C GLU A 11 2.96 8.17 17.98
N ARG A 12 3.81 8.82 17.18
CA ARG A 12 5.04 8.23 16.63
C ARG A 12 5.97 7.59 17.68
N TYR A 13 6.01 8.14 18.90
CA TYR A 13 6.87 7.66 19.97
C TYR A 13 6.19 6.63 20.85
N GLN A 14 4.89 6.40 20.70
CA GLN A 14 4.12 5.57 21.60
C GLN A 14 4.71 4.15 21.74
N ARG A 15 4.91 3.43 20.62
CA ARG A 15 5.48 2.08 20.64
C ARG A 15 6.90 2.04 21.23
N PHE A 16 7.70 3.06 20.94
CA PHE A 16 9.05 3.16 21.50
C PHE A 16 9.01 3.37 23.01
N ASN A 17 8.19 4.31 23.49
CA ASN A 17 7.99 4.58 24.91
C ASN A 17 7.49 3.34 25.64
N GLU A 18 6.46 2.68 25.09
CA GLU A 18 5.95 1.41 25.61
C GLU A 18 7.05 0.36 25.71
N SER A 19 7.90 0.22 24.69
CA SER A 19 9.01 -0.75 24.69
C SER A 19 10.07 -0.47 25.77
N LEU A 20 10.35 0.81 26.06
CA LEU A 20 11.27 1.20 27.12
C LEU A 20 10.64 1.01 28.51
N ASP A 21 9.32 1.16 28.61
CA ASP A 21 8.57 1.13 29.86
C ASP A 21 8.12 -0.29 30.26
N GLU A 22 8.35 -1.30 29.43
CA GLU A 22 8.09 -2.72 29.75
C GLU A 22 8.75 -3.17 31.06
N VAL A 23 9.88 -2.55 31.41
CA VAL A 23 10.61 -2.85 32.67
C VAL A 23 9.95 -2.25 33.92
N GLY A 24 8.88 -1.46 33.75
CA GLY A 24 8.16 -0.79 34.82
C GLY A 24 8.75 0.56 35.21
N THR A 25 8.22 1.16 36.27
CA THR A 25 8.62 2.49 36.76
C THR A 25 9.93 2.45 37.55
N ILE A 26 10.74 3.50 37.41
CA ILE A 26 11.94 3.74 38.20
C ILE A 26 11.60 4.72 39.33
N GLN A 27 11.94 4.35 40.56
CA GLN A 27 11.74 5.20 41.72
C GLN A 27 12.96 6.09 41.95
N ILE A 28 12.75 7.41 41.95
CA ILE A 28 13.77 8.41 42.30
C ILE A 28 13.27 9.17 43.52
N ALA A 29 13.92 8.94 44.66
CA ALA A 29 13.46 9.37 45.98
C ALA A 29 12.04 8.87 46.31
N VAL A 30 11.03 9.75 46.29
CA VAL A 30 9.62 9.43 46.60
C VAL A 30 8.71 9.49 45.36
N THR A 31 9.27 9.76 44.18
CA THR A 31 8.51 9.89 42.94
C THR A 31 8.85 8.74 41.99
N GLU A 32 7.84 8.21 41.33
CA GLU A 32 7.97 7.18 40.30
C GLU A 32 7.95 7.82 38.92
N PHE A 33 8.84 7.37 38.05
CA PHE A 33 8.96 7.85 36.68
C PHE A 33 9.03 6.68 35.71
N LEU A 34 8.54 6.89 34.49
CA LEU A 34 8.71 5.94 33.40
C LEU A 34 10.15 6.06 32.83
N PRO A 35 10.83 4.94 32.52
CA PRO A 35 12.14 4.94 31.85
C PRO A 35 12.17 5.82 30.60
N SER A 36 11.16 5.72 29.73
CA SER A 36 11.03 6.52 28.51
C SER A 36 10.99 8.01 28.82
N ARG A 37 10.26 8.40 29.86
CA ARG A 37 10.10 9.79 30.32
C ARG A 37 11.40 10.36 30.89
N ILE A 38 12.13 9.57 31.67
CA ILE A 38 13.46 9.94 32.17
C ILE A 38 14.39 10.18 31.00
N LEU A 39 14.45 9.25 30.04
CA LEU A 39 15.32 9.37 28.87
C LEU A 39 14.97 10.62 28.05
N TYR A 40 13.68 10.86 27.80
CA TYR A 40 13.20 12.03 27.07
C TYR A 40 13.57 13.36 27.73
N GLU A 41 13.38 13.49 29.05
CA GLU A 41 13.60 14.76 29.76
C GLU A 41 15.07 15.00 30.14
N MET A 42 15.81 13.93 30.46
CA MET A 42 17.16 14.03 31.01
C MET A 42 18.27 13.84 29.99
N GLU A 43 18.01 13.09 28.92
CA GLU A 43 18.96 12.87 27.83
C GLU A 43 18.27 12.93 26.46
N PRO A 44 17.80 14.12 26.01
CA PRO A 44 17.03 14.24 24.77
C PRO A 44 17.78 13.73 23.52
N ILE A 45 19.11 13.86 23.49
CA ILE A 45 19.94 13.35 22.39
C ILE A 45 19.92 11.82 22.39
N GLY A 46 20.19 11.20 23.53
CA GLY A 46 20.15 9.74 23.68
C GLY A 46 18.75 9.16 23.43
N TYR A 47 17.68 9.88 23.77
CA TYR A 47 16.32 9.50 23.42
C TYR A 47 16.11 9.40 21.91
N VAL A 48 16.56 10.41 21.16
CA VAL A 48 16.43 10.43 19.69
C VAL A 48 17.29 9.34 19.05
N GLU A 49 18.52 9.13 19.52
CA GLU A 49 19.39 8.07 19.05
C GLU A 49 18.79 6.67 19.32
N ALA A 50 18.31 6.43 20.54
CA ALA A 50 17.66 5.18 20.91
C ALA A 50 16.36 4.95 20.11
N TYR A 51 15.60 6.00 19.84
CA TYR A 51 14.41 5.92 18.98
C TYR A 51 14.79 5.51 17.54
N GLN A 52 15.87 6.05 16.98
CA GLN A 52 16.36 5.65 15.65
C GLN A 52 16.80 4.19 15.62
N GLU A 53 17.54 3.74 16.64
CA GLU A 53 17.95 2.32 16.77
C GLU A 53 16.75 1.39 16.90
N PHE A 54 15.71 1.81 17.63
CA PHE A 54 14.44 1.09 17.73
C PHE A 54 13.77 0.97 16.36
N GLN A 55 13.66 2.08 15.61
CA GLN A 55 13.08 2.06 14.26
C GLN A 55 13.84 1.14 13.31
N ASP A 56 15.18 1.13 13.37
CA ASP A 56 15.98 0.22 12.56
C ASP A 56 15.76 -1.25 12.93
N THR A 57 15.63 -1.55 14.21
CA THR A 57 15.34 -2.91 14.70
C THR A 57 13.95 -3.38 14.24
N GLU A 58 12.94 -2.53 14.37
CA GLU A 58 11.58 -2.83 13.92
C GLU A 58 11.52 -3.00 12.39
N PHE A 59 12.25 -2.17 11.65
CA PHE A 59 12.34 -2.30 10.20
C PHE A 59 12.96 -3.65 9.79
N GLU A 60 14.07 -4.07 10.40
CA GLU A 60 14.67 -5.38 10.09
C GLU A 60 13.73 -6.55 10.41
N ARG A 61 12.94 -6.46 11.50
CA ARG A 61 11.89 -7.46 11.81
C ARG A 61 10.79 -7.46 10.75
N LEU A 62 10.36 -6.28 10.33
CA LEU A 62 9.30 -6.12 9.33
C LEU A 62 9.68 -6.73 7.98
N LYS A 63 10.96 -6.73 7.59
CA LYS A 63 11.39 -7.27 6.30
C LYS A 63 10.92 -8.70 6.07
N ASP A 64 11.04 -9.56 7.08
CA ASP A 64 10.65 -10.96 6.94
C ASP A 64 9.12 -11.11 6.84
N THR A 65 8.35 -10.25 7.48
CA THR A 65 6.89 -10.17 7.28
C THR A 65 6.58 -9.74 5.84
N VAL A 66 7.25 -8.71 5.31
CA VAL A 66 7.04 -8.23 3.94
C VAL A 66 7.37 -9.32 2.91
N TYR A 67 8.47 -10.06 3.08
CA TYR A 67 8.84 -11.11 2.13
C TYR A 67 7.85 -12.27 2.06
N ASN A 68 7.13 -12.55 3.14
CA ASN A 68 6.36 -13.79 3.28
C ASN A 68 4.85 -13.58 3.32
N GLN A 69 4.39 -12.41 3.77
CA GLN A 69 2.98 -12.20 4.09
C GLN A 69 2.33 -11.10 3.24
N TYR A 70 3.10 -10.12 2.76
CA TYR A 70 2.54 -9.04 1.95
C TYR A 70 2.09 -9.55 0.57
N PRO A 71 1.19 -8.84 -0.12
CA PRO A 71 0.83 -9.11 -1.50
C PRO A 71 2.07 -9.30 -2.40
N SER A 72 2.06 -10.32 -3.27
CA SER A 72 3.25 -10.76 -4.00
C SER A 72 3.91 -9.66 -4.83
N CYS A 73 3.13 -8.71 -5.34
CA CYS A 73 3.65 -7.58 -6.10
C CYS A 73 4.56 -6.65 -5.27
N ILE A 74 4.28 -6.51 -3.97
CA ILE A 74 5.08 -5.73 -3.04
C ILE A 74 6.26 -6.59 -2.57
N ALA A 75 5.97 -7.80 -2.10
CA ALA A 75 6.96 -8.72 -1.55
C ALA A 75 8.07 -9.08 -2.55
N TYR A 76 7.72 -9.33 -3.81
CA TYR A 76 8.65 -9.65 -4.89
C TYR A 76 9.63 -8.49 -5.16
N ASN A 77 9.10 -7.29 -5.40
CA ASN A 77 9.92 -6.11 -5.69
C ASN A 77 10.79 -5.72 -4.49
N PHE A 78 10.26 -5.81 -3.28
CA PHE A 78 11.02 -5.53 -2.06
C PHE A 78 12.14 -6.55 -1.83
N ARG A 79 11.90 -7.83 -2.14
CA ARG A 79 12.96 -8.83 -2.08
C ARG A 79 14.06 -8.55 -3.09
N LEU A 80 13.74 -8.09 -4.30
CA LEU A 80 14.74 -7.76 -5.30
C LEU A 80 15.65 -6.60 -4.89
N SER A 81 15.13 -5.61 -4.14
CA SER A 81 15.93 -4.49 -3.64
C SER A 81 16.82 -4.84 -2.45
N GLU A 82 16.44 -5.84 -1.64
CA GLU A 82 17.15 -6.16 -0.39
C GLU A 82 17.97 -7.44 -0.42
N LYS A 83 17.48 -8.51 -1.07
CA LYS A 83 18.11 -9.85 -1.08
C LYS A 83 18.33 -10.44 -2.48
N GLY A 84 17.85 -9.78 -3.54
CA GLY A 84 17.88 -10.28 -4.91
C GLY A 84 19.06 -9.78 -5.76
N GLU A 85 19.01 -10.08 -7.07
CA GLU A 85 20.06 -9.74 -8.05
C GLU A 85 20.30 -8.23 -8.23
N GLY A 86 19.39 -7.40 -7.72
CA GLY A 86 19.50 -5.93 -7.75
C GLY A 86 20.04 -5.31 -6.47
N ALA A 87 20.20 -6.06 -5.38
CA ALA A 87 20.42 -5.48 -4.05
C ALA A 87 21.79 -4.80 -3.86
N SER A 88 22.84 -5.28 -4.56
CA SER A 88 24.19 -4.72 -4.48
C SER A 88 24.46 -3.60 -5.49
N ASP A 89 23.57 -3.41 -6.47
CA ASP A 89 23.69 -2.39 -7.50
C ASP A 89 22.77 -1.20 -7.15
N PRO A 90 23.29 0.01 -6.89
CA PRO A 90 22.49 1.14 -6.45
C PRO A 90 21.34 1.50 -7.40
N VAL A 91 21.57 1.42 -8.72
CA VAL A 91 20.57 1.74 -9.72
C VAL A 91 19.43 0.72 -9.68
N ARG A 92 19.76 -0.58 -9.67
CA ARG A 92 18.75 -1.65 -9.58
C ARG A 92 18.02 -1.63 -8.24
N LYS A 93 18.74 -1.44 -7.12
CA LYS A 93 18.14 -1.31 -5.79
C LYS A 93 17.11 -0.19 -5.76
N LEU A 94 17.48 0.98 -6.26
CA LEU A 94 16.59 2.13 -6.35
C LEU A 94 15.35 1.85 -7.22
N LEU A 95 15.53 1.24 -8.39
CA LEU A 95 14.41 0.87 -9.27
C LEU A 95 13.46 -0.13 -8.60
N HIS A 96 13.98 -1.13 -7.90
CA HIS A 96 13.15 -2.11 -7.19
C HIS A 96 12.44 -1.50 -5.97
N LEU A 97 13.06 -0.55 -5.26
CA LEU A 97 12.37 0.23 -4.23
C LEU A 97 11.23 1.04 -4.85
N LYS A 98 11.47 1.73 -5.97
CA LYS A 98 10.44 2.44 -6.76
C LYS A 98 9.26 1.51 -7.06
N ASP A 99 9.55 0.36 -7.66
CA ASP A 99 8.54 -0.63 -8.01
C ASP A 99 7.78 -1.15 -6.76
N THR A 100 8.43 -1.16 -5.58
CA THR A 100 7.82 -1.58 -4.31
C THR A 100 6.77 -0.59 -3.82
N TRP A 101 7.10 0.70 -3.68
CA TRP A 101 6.10 1.68 -3.18
C TRP A 101 5.02 1.98 -4.21
N GLU A 102 5.34 1.87 -5.51
CA GLU A 102 4.33 1.91 -6.56
C GLU A 102 3.33 0.75 -6.40
N SER A 103 3.84 -0.46 -6.18
CA SER A 103 3.00 -1.64 -5.91
C SER A 103 2.10 -1.45 -4.69
N ILE A 104 2.61 -0.85 -3.61
CA ILE A 104 1.81 -0.48 -2.43
C ILE A 104 0.67 0.44 -2.85
N ALA A 105 0.96 1.56 -3.53
CA ALA A 105 -0.06 2.50 -3.96
C ALA A 105 -1.12 1.87 -4.88
N PHE A 106 -0.74 0.99 -5.83
CA PHE A 106 -1.70 0.28 -6.68
C PHE A 106 -2.57 -0.71 -5.91
N VAL A 107 -2.00 -1.46 -4.95
CA VAL A 107 -2.76 -2.37 -4.09
C VAL A 107 -3.75 -1.59 -3.24
N LEU A 108 -3.31 -0.53 -2.56
CA LEU A 108 -4.19 0.33 -1.76
C LEU A 108 -5.32 0.93 -2.61
N TYR A 109 -5.03 1.33 -3.84
CA TYR A 109 -6.03 1.85 -4.77
C TYR A 109 -7.12 0.80 -5.08
N ALA A 110 -6.70 -0.43 -5.37
CA ALA A 110 -7.62 -1.53 -5.64
C ALA A 110 -8.44 -1.92 -4.39
N ILE A 111 -7.83 -1.89 -3.20
CA ILE A 111 -8.50 -2.16 -1.92
C ILE A 111 -9.60 -1.11 -1.67
N VAL A 112 -9.24 0.17 -1.70
CA VAL A 112 -10.15 1.27 -1.36
C VAL A 112 -11.34 1.30 -2.31
N TRP A 113 -11.12 1.28 -3.62
CA TRP A 113 -12.22 1.30 -4.58
C TRP A 113 -12.99 -0.02 -4.65
N GLY A 114 -12.33 -1.15 -4.39
CA GLY A 114 -12.98 -2.45 -4.25
C GLY A 114 -13.99 -2.45 -3.10
N GLU A 115 -13.59 -1.89 -1.94
CA GLU A 115 -14.44 -1.77 -0.77
C GLU A 115 -15.60 -0.81 -1.01
N ILE A 116 -15.34 0.38 -1.55
CA ILE A 116 -16.37 1.38 -1.88
C ILE A 116 -17.45 0.78 -2.78
N ARG A 117 -17.04 0.04 -3.82
CA ARG A 117 -17.97 -0.63 -4.73
C ARG A 117 -18.74 -1.73 -4.02
N HIS A 118 -18.07 -2.54 -3.21
CA HIS A 118 -18.69 -3.67 -2.51
C HIS A 118 -19.76 -3.22 -1.53
N LYS A 119 -19.47 -2.15 -0.76
CA LYS A 119 -20.38 -1.57 0.22
C LYS A 119 -21.37 -0.56 -0.39
N GLY A 120 -21.19 -0.18 -1.66
CA GLY A 120 -22.07 0.76 -2.36
C GLY A 120 -22.06 2.16 -1.77
N ILE A 121 -20.89 2.63 -1.32
CA ILE A 121 -20.74 3.90 -0.61
C ILE A 121 -20.89 5.08 -1.58
N ASP A 122 -21.83 5.97 -1.29
CA ASP A 122 -22.00 7.22 -2.02
C ASP A 122 -20.91 8.24 -1.63
N LEU A 123 -20.08 8.59 -2.61
CA LEU A 123 -18.97 9.52 -2.52
C LEU A 123 -19.22 10.80 -3.34
N LYS A 124 -20.45 11.08 -3.78
CA LYS A 124 -20.76 12.29 -4.59
C LYS A 124 -20.45 13.60 -3.86
N ALA A 125 -20.49 13.58 -2.53
CA ALA A 125 -20.12 14.72 -1.68
C ALA A 125 -18.65 14.73 -1.29
N ALA A 126 -17.90 13.66 -1.56
CA ALA A 126 -16.47 13.59 -1.26
C ALA A 126 -15.69 14.49 -2.22
N GLN A 127 -14.67 15.17 -1.68
CA GLN A 127 -13.82 16.05 -2.44
C GLN A 127 -12.37 15.57 -2.40
N VAL A 128 -11.69 15.68 -3.53
CA VAL A 128 -10.30 15.31 -3.71
C VAL A 128 -9.45 16.53 -4.01
N LEU A 129 -8.23 16.56 -3.48
CA LEU A 129 -7.25 17.59 -3.79
C LEU A 129 -6.81 17.47 -5.26
N VAL A 130 -6.97 18.56 -6.01
CA VAL A 130 -6.58 18.62 -7.43
C VAL A 130 -5.37 19.52 -7.69
N GLY A 131 -4.96 20.32 -6.71
CA GLY A 131 -3.79 21.17 -6.80
C GLY A 131 -3.79 22.26 -5.73
N THR A 132 -2.89 23.22 -5.88
CA THR A 132 -2.74 24.38 -4.99
C THR A 132 -2.87 25.66 -5.82
N SER A 133 -3.66 26.61 -5.33
CA SER A 133 -3.74 27.97 -5.89
C SER A 133 -3.05 28.97 -4.95
N PRO A 134 -2.85 30.23 -5.36
CA PRO A 134 -2.35 31.28 -4.46
C PRO A 134 -3.23 31.51 -3.22
N THR A 135 -4.48 31.03 -3.22
CA THR A 135 -5.43 31.17 -2.10
C THR A 135 -5.54 29.89 -1.25
N GLY A 136 -4.75 28.84 -1.54
CA GLY A 136 -4.73 27.60 -0.80
C GLY A 136 -5.02 26.34 -1.64
N PRO A 137 -5.19 25.17 -0.99
CA PRO A 137 -5.49 23.93 -1.67
C PRO A 137 -6.84 23.98 -2.41
N VAL A 138 -6.87 23.41 -3.63
CA VAL A 138 -8.06 23.36 -4.48
C VAL A 138 -8.62 21.95 -4.46
N TYR A 139 -9.86 21.83 -3.97
CA TYR A 139 -10.59 20.57 -3.93
C TYR A 139 -11.71 20.54 -4.99
N ARG A 140 -11.97 19.36 -5.54
CA ARG A 140 -13.05 19.10 -6.50
C ARG A 140 -13.71 17.77 -6.20
N ASN A 141 -14.93 17.59 -6.67
CA ASN A 141 -15.57 16.28 -6.62
C ASN A 141 -14.78 15.29 -7.48
N PHE A 142 -14.91 14.01 -7.15
CA PHE A 142 -14.43 12.93 -7.99
C PHE A 142 -15.05 12.99 -9.39
N ASN A 143 -14.31 12.50 -10.38
CA ASN A 143 -14.79 12.36 -11.74
C ASN A 143 -14.18 11.11 -12.40
N THR A 144 -14.75 10.74 -13.56
CA THR A 144 -14.34 9.56 -14.30
C THR A 144 -12.87 9.58 -14.69
N ASP A 145 -12.36 10.72 -15.19
CA ASP A 145 -10.97 10.83 -15.68
C ASP A 145 -9.94 10.59 -14.57
N ARG A 146 -10.22 11.09 -13.36
CA ARG A 146 -9.37 10.85 -12.18
C ARG A 146 -9.47 9.41 -11.69
N LEU A 147 -10.64 8.80 -11.75
CA LEU A 147 -10.85 7.40 -11.34
C LEU A 147 -10.01 6.43 -12.20
N ILE A 148 -9.89 6.69 -13.51
CA ILE A 148 -9.16 5.83 -14.44
C ILE A 148 -7.75 6.31 -14.79
N SER A 149 -7.25 7.33 -14.08
CA SER A 149 -5.93 7.88 -14.33
C SER A 149 -4.84 6.86 -14.03
N ASP A 150 -3.80 6.84 -14.88
CA ASP A 150 -2.54 6.11 -14.63
C ASP A 150 -1.65 6.80 -13.61
N ALA A 151 -1.82 8.11 -13.43
CA ALA A 151 -0.89 8.90 -12.64
C ALA A 151 -0.94 8.47 -11.17
N LEU A 152 0.17 7.92 -10.67
CA LEU A 152 0.27 7.44 -9.29
C LEU A 152 -0.11 8.51 -8.26
N LYS A 153 0.33 9.75 -8.49
CA LYS A 153 -0.02 10.91 -7.66
C LYS A 153 -1.54 11.10 -7.57
N ILE A 154 -2.27 10.94 -8.68
CA ILE A 154 -3.75 11.03 -8.68
C ILE A 154 -4.35 9.85 -7.92
N LYS A 155 -3.83 8.63 -8.09
CA LYS A 155 -4.29 7.46 -7.34
C LYS A 155 -4.12 7.63 -5.83
N ILE A 156 -2.95 8.08 -5.37
CA ILE A 156 -2.67 8.31 -3.95
C ILE A 156 -3.59 9.41 -3.38
N GLN A 157 -3.77 10.51 -4.11
CA GLN A 157 -4.70 11.58 -3.70
C GLN A 157 -6.15 11.11 -3.61
N ASN A 158 -6.58 10.25 -4.54
CA ASN A 158 -7.92 9.67 -4.49
C ASN A 158 -8.10 8.77 -3.26
N ILE A 159 -7.10 7.93 -2.94
CA ILE A 159 -7.12 7.09 -1.72
C ILE A 159 -7.27 7.98 -0.48
N LYS A 160 -6.43 9.03 -0.38
CA LYS A 160 -6.44 9.95 0.75
C LYS A 160 -7.80 10.59 0.95
N ALA A 161 -8.38 11.11 -0.12
CA ALA A 161 -9.70 11.74 -0.07
C ALA A 161 -10.81 10.77 0.36
N VAL A 162 -10.77 9.50 -0.06
CA VAL A 162 -11.75 8.50 0.37
C VAL A 162 -11.59 8.16 1.85
N VAL A 163 -10.36 7.90 2.31
CA VAL A 163 -10.07 7.57 3.71
C VAL A 163 -10.47 8.71 4.65
N GLU A 164 -10.07 9.95 4.33
CA GLU A 164 -10.41 11.13 5.12
C GLU A 164 -11.92 11.38 5.15
N TYR A 165 -12.60 11.25 4.00
CA TYR A 165 -14.05 11.37 3.93
C TYR A 165 -14.74 10.28 4.77
N SER A 166 -14.25 9.04 4.72
CA SER A 166 -14.76 7.92 5.50
C SER A 166 -14.68 8.19 7.00
N ARG A 167 -13.49 8.57 7.48
CA ARG A 167 -13.25 8.93 8.90
C ARG A 167 -14.11 10.10 9.34
N ALA A 168 -14.20 11.16 8.53
CA ALA A 168 -14.97 12.36 8.86
C ALA A 168 -16.49 12.13 8.91
N ASN A 169 -17.00 11.15 8.16
CA ASN A 169 -18.42 10.83 8.11
C ASN A 169 -18.79 9.53 8.86
N GLY A 170 -17.82 8.88 9.50
CA GLY A 170 -18.03 7.65 10.26
C GLY A 170 -18.58 6.50 9.42
N LEU A 171 -18.07 6.31 8.19
CA LEU A 171 -18.59 5.28 7.28
C LEU A 171 -18.17 3.86 7.69
N GLY A 172 -17.16 3.71 8.56
CA GLY A 172 -16.75 2.43 9.10
C GLY A 172 -16.13 1.51 8.04
N LEU A 173 -15.37 2.10 7.11
CA LEU A 173 -14.64 1.33 6.11
C LEU A 173 -13.38 0.74 6.72
N LYS A 174 -13.02 -0.47 6.32
CA LYS A 174 -11.79 -1.13 6.76
C LYS A 174 -10.56 -0.40 6.22
N CYS A 175 -10.67 0.22 5.04
CA CYS A 175 -9.62 1.10 4.51
C CYS A 175 -9.33 2.33 5.39
N GLU A 176 -10.11 2.61 6.44
CA GLU A 176 -9.76 3.60 7.46
C GLU A 176 -8.50 3.23 8.26
N GLU A 177 -8.01 1.99 8.23
CA GLU A 177 -6.68 1.62 8.80
C GLU A 177 -5.50 2.21 8.02
N ILE A 178 -5.73 2.70 6.81
CA ILE A 178 -4.71 3.37 6.00
C ILE A 178 -4.52 4.78 6.58
N GLU A 179 -3.40 5.03 7.26
CA GLU A 179 -3.14 6.36 7.81
C GLU A 179 -2.90 7.42 6.72
N PRO A 180 -3.47 8.64 6.82
CA PRO A 180 -3.21 9.73 5.88
C PRO A 180 -1.73 10.09 5.76
N ASP A 181 -0.95 9.96 6.84
CA ASP A 181 0.49 10.22 6.82
C ASP A 181 1.27 9.19 5.97
N LEU A 182 0.79 7.94 5.88
CA LEU A 182 1.34 6.95 4.92
C LEU A 182 1.19 7.46 3.48
N LEU A 183 0.03 8.06 3.16
CA LEU A 183 -0.24 8.59 1.82
C LEU A 183 0.59 9.84 1.53
N ASP A 184 0.86 10.67 2.54
CA ASP A 184 1.77 11.81 2.42
C ASP A 184 3.21 11.37 2.17
N LYS A 185 3.70 10.31 2.85
CA LYS A 185 5.02 9.73 2.58
C LYS A 185 5.11 9.12 1.18
N LEU A 186 4.06 8.43 0.71
CA LEU A 186 4.00 7.92 -0.66
C LEU A 186 4.04 9.06 -1.70
N LEU A 187 3.36 10.19 -1.44
CA LEU A 187 3.44 11.37 -2.30
C LEU A 187 4.84 11.98 -2.31
N ALA A 188 5.49 12.08 -1.15
CA ALA A 188 6.87 12.58 -1.06
C ALA A 188 7.86 11.67 -1.81
N LEU A 189 7.76 10.34 -1.68
CA LEU A 189 8.54 9.38 -2.47
C LEU A 189 8.29 9.55 -3.98
N GLN A 190 7.04 9.78 -4.38
CA GLN A 190 6.68 10.00 -5.77
C GLN A 190 7.22 11.33 -6.32
N ASP A 191 7.26 12.38 -5.50
CA ASP A 191 7.81 13.67 -5.91
C ASP A 191 9.35 13.59 -6.05
N ILE A 192 10.06 12.91 -5.13
CA ILE A 192 11.49 12.57 -5.29
C ILE A 192 11.75 11.83 -6.60
N ARG A 193 10.88 10.85 -6.94
CA ARG A 193 10.96 10.12 -8.22
C ARG A 193 10.86 11.06 -9.41
N ASN A 194 9.90 11.99 -9.39
CA ASN A 194 9.57 12.86 -10.53
C ASN A 194 10.62 13.95 -10.76
N ASP A 195 11.14 14.56 -9.69
CA ASP A 195 12.13 15.64 -9.78
C ASP A 195 13.42 15.19 -10.50
N ILE A 196 13.72 13.90 -10.45
CA ILE A 196 14.96 13.32 -10.96
C ILE A 196 14.73 12.54 -12.27
N SER A 197 13.50 12.07 -12.54
CA SER A 197 13.12 11.37 -13.80
C SER A 197 13.15 12.25 -15.06
N HIS A 198 13.47 13.55 -14.95
CA HIS A 198 13.77 14.41 -16.10
C HIS A 198 15.16 14.12 -16.72
N HIS A 199 15.97 13.28 -16.08
CA HIS A 199 17.25 12.82 -16.57
C HIS A 199 17.15 11.41 -17.17
N THR A 200 18.06 11.09 -18.09
CA THR A 200 18.25 9.75 -18.68
C THR A 200 18.50 8.71 -17.56
N ALA A 201 18.56 7.41 -17.88
CA ALA A 201 18.84 6.36 -16.88
C ALA A 201 19.92 6.81 -15.86
N PRO A 202 19.61 6.80 -14.54
CA PRO A 202 20.45 7.47 -13.56
C PRO A 202 21.84 6.84 -13.52
N THR A 203 22.85 7.68 -13.37
CA THR A 203 24.22 7.22 -13.06
C THR A 203 24.26 6.56 -11.70
N ARG A 204 25.35 5.83 -11.43
CA ARG A 204 25.53 5.16 -10.14
C ARG A 204 25.60 6.18 -9.00
N GLU A 205 26.32 7.28 -9.18
CA GLU A 205 26.46 8.32 -8.16
C GLU A 205 25.11 9.01 -7.87
N GLU A 206 24.31 9.28 -8.91
CA GLU A 206 22.96 9.82 -8.74
C GLU A 206 22.05 8.85 -7.97
N ALA A 207 22.12 7.56 -8.28
CA ALA A 207 21.34 6.55 -7.56
C ALA A 207 21.77 6.40 -6.10
N GLU A 208 23.07 6.45 -5.80
CA GLU A 208 23.58 6.43 -4.42
C GLU A 208 23.10 7.67 -3.63
N ALA A 209 23.14 8.86 -4.24
CA ALA A 209 22.65 10.09 -3.62
C ALA A 209 21.12 10.07 -3.41
N GLU A 210 20.36 9.48 -4.34
CA GLU A 210 18.91 9.32 -4.21
C GLU A 210 18.56 8.32 -3.10
N LEU A 211 19.28 7.20 -3.01
CA LEU A 211 19.07 6.21 -1.95
C LEU A 211 19.26 6.79 -0.55
N LEU A 212 20.18 7.73 -0.35
CA LEU A 212 20.36 8.42 0.94
C LEU A 212 19.11 9.20 1.38
N GLN A 213 18.31 9.69 0.44
CA GLN A 213 17.06 10.41 0.72
C GLN A 213 15.86 9.47 0.79
N VAL A 214 15.81 8.48 -0.12
CA VAL A 214 14.68 7.55 -0.26
C VAL A 214 14.64 6.54 0.88
N ILE A 215 15.77 5.97 1.30
CA ILE A 215 15.78 4.88 2.29
C ILE A 215 15.11 5.29 3.61
N PRO A 216 15.46 6.43 4.25
CA PRO A 216 14.82 6.82 5.51
C PRO A 216 13.30 6.97 5.38
N LEU A 217 12.86 7.71 4.35
CA LEU A 217 11.44 7.94 4.10
C LEU A 217 10.69 6.63 3.76
N PHE A 218 11.32 5.75 2.98
CA PHE A 218 10.77 4.45 2.63
C PHE A 218 10.64 3.54 3.86
N LYS A 219 11.61 3.53 4.77
CA LYS A 219 11.53 2.78 6.04
C LYS A 219 10.31 3.22 6.86
N GLU A 220 10.17 4.53 7.06
CA GLU A 220 9.01 5.09 7.77
C GLU A 220 7.69 4.69 7.10
N MET A 221 7.60 4.89 5.79
CA MET A 221 6.43 4.52 5.00
C MET A 221 6.11 3.03 5.15
N LEU A 222 7.10 2.14 5.02
CA LEU A 222 6.89 0.69 5.08
C LEU A 222 6.39 0.25 6.45
N MET A 223 6.90 0.81 7.54
CA MET A 223 6.42 0.51 8.90
C MET A 223 4.93 0.83 9.09
N MET A 224 4.39 1.83 8.38
CA MET A 224 2.96 2.16 8.42
C MET A 224 2.09 1.20 7.61
N THR A 225 2.68 0.23 6.90
CA THR A 225 1.96 -0.71 6.04
C THR A 225 1.81 -2.10 6.64
N GLU A 226 2.15 -2.29 7.92
CA GLU A 226 2.08 -3.61 8.60
C GLU A 226 0.74 -4.33 8.40
N PHE A 227 -0.37 -3.59 8.32
CA PHE A 227 -1.71 -4.13 8.05
C PHE A 227 -1.82 -4.90 6.72
N LEU A 228 -0.93 -4.64 5.75
CA LEU A 228 -0.88 -5.38 4.48
C LEU A 228 -0.46 -6.84 4.66
N ALA A 229 0.13 -7.23 5.79
CA ALA A 229 0.38 -8.63 6.11
C ALA A 229 -0.92 -9.44 6.24
N GLU A 230 -2.00 -8.80 6.69
CA GLU A 230 -3.33 -9.42 6.84
C GLU A 230 -4.16 -9.38 5.54
N CYS A 231 -3.67 -8.68 4.51
CA CYS A 231 -4.32 -8.53 3.22
C CYS A 231 -3.99 -9.70 2.28
N LYS A 232 -4.83 -10.74 2.28
CA LYS A 232 -4.68 -11.88 1.37
C LYS A 232 -5.33 -11.63 0.03
N ILE A 233 -4.55 -11.59 -1.05
CA ILE A 233 -5.08 -11.50 -2.42
C ILE A 233 -5.27 -12.91 -2.97
N LEU A 234 -6.50 -13.24 -3.35
CA LEU A 234 -6.92 -14.60 -3.66
C LEU A 234 -7.63 -14.66 -5.02
N ARG A 235 -7.48 -15.80 -5.70
CA ARG A 235 -8.30 -16.18 -6.86
C ARG A 235 -8.99 -17.51 -6.59
N PHE A 236 -10.31 -17.57 -6.75
CA PHE A 236 -11.04 -18.81 -6.56
C PHE A 236 -10.64 -19.82 -7.65
N GLU A 237 -10.45 -21.07 -7.27
CA GLU A 237 -10.13 -22.16 -8.21
C GLU A 237 -11.22 -23.22 -8.21
N SER A 238 -11.55 -23.79 -7.04
CA SER A 238 -12.56 -24.85 -6.94
C SER A 238 -13.19 -24.91 -5.56
N TYR A 239 -14.32 -25.60 -5.47
CA TYR A 239 -15.03 -25.81 -4.21
C TYR A 239 -15.34 -27.29 -4.00
N THR A 240 -15.03 -27.77 -2.81
CA THR A 240 -15.44 -29.10 -2.33
C THR A 240 -16.14 -28.94 -0.98
N THR A 241 -15.40 -29.06 0.13
CA THR A 241 -15.84 -28.68 1.48
C THR A 241 -15.38 -27.29 1.87
N LYS A 242 -14.30 -26.81 1.24
CA LYS A 242 -13.71 -25.48 1.40
C LYS A 242 -13.49 -24.86 0.03
N CYS A 243 -13.34 -23.54 -0.02
CA CYS A 243 -12.87 -22.86 -1.21
C CYS A 243 -11.37 -23.07 -1.36
N ARG A 244 -10.96 -23.74 -2.43
CA ARG A 244 -9.57 -23.76 -2.84
C ARG A 244 -9.27 -22.48 -3.62
N CYS A 245 -8.33 -21.70 -3.15
CA CYS A 245 -7.92 -20.43 -3.76
C CYS A 245 -6.43 -20.46 -4.07
N GLU A 246 -6.05 -19.84 -5.19
CA GLU A 246 -4.66 -19.43 -5.43
C GLU A 246 -4.36 -18.19 -4.58
N GLU A 247 -3.23 -18.20 -3.86
CA GLU A 247 -2.76 -17.10 -3.01
C GLU A 247 -1.71 -16.27 -3.76
N PHE A 248 -1.82 -14.95 -3.68
CA PHE A 248 -0.88 -13.97 -4.24
C PHE A 248 -0.22 -13.17 -3.13
N ASN A 249 0.38 -13.88 -2.18
CA ASN A 249 1.12 -13.32 -1.06
C ASN A 249 2.53 -13.94 -0.99
N GLY A 250 3.47 -13.18 -0.45
CA GLY A 250 4.88 -13.57 -0.40
C GLY A 250 5.63 -13.37 -1.72
N HIS A 251 6.95 -13.44 -1.65
CA HIS A 251 7.86 -13.10 -2.74
C HIS A 251 7.97 -14.16 -3.85
N TYR A 252 7.41 -15.35 -3.64
CA TYR A 252 7.40 -16.40 -4.64
C TYR A 252 6.33 -16.10 -5.70
N LEU A 253 6.67 -16.32 -6.97
CA LEU A 253 5.75 -16.16 -8.10
C LEU A 253 5.14 -17.49 -8.57
N ASN A 254 5.45 -18.58 -7.87
CA ASN A 254 4.88 -19.89 -8.13
C ASN A 254 3.45 -19.94 -7.61
N LYS A 255 2.62 -20.79 -8.21
CA LYS A 255 1.24 -20.97 -7.74
C LYS A 255 1.22 -21.63 -6.37
N GLU A 256 0.76 -20.87 -5.38
CA GLU A 256 0.45 -21.37 -4.06
C GLU A 256 -1.07 -21.48 -3.92
N PHE A 257 -1.54 -22.57 -3.32
CA PHE A 257 -2.97 -22.80 -3.11
C PHE A 257 -3.24 -23.03 -1.64
N GLY A 258 -4.28 -22.38 -1.14
CA GLY A 258 -4.81 -22.57 0.21
C GLY A 258 -6.28 -23.00 0.18
N ASP A 259 -6.71 -23.68 1.23
CA ASP A 259 -8.12 -24.03 1.45
C ASP A 259 -8.73 -23.11 2.52
N PHE A 260 -9.74 -22.34 2.12
CA PHE A 260 -10.36 -21.31 2.93
C PHE A 260 -11.81 -21.64 3.25
N ASP A 261 -12.21 -21.33 4.48
CA ASP A 261 -13.61 -21.26 4.90
C ASP A 261 -14.02 -19.80 4.98
N PHE A 262 -14.93 -19.39 4.10
CA PHE A 262 -15.42 -18.01 4.04
C PHE A 262 -16.76 -17.82 4.77
N ALA A 263 -17.28 -18.86 5.42
CA ALA A 263 -18.52 -18.83 6.19
C ALA A 263 -19.67 -18.12 5.42
N ALA A 264 -20.19 -17.01 5.96
CA ALA A 264 -21.29 -16.26 5.33
C ALA A 264 -20.96 -15.69 3.94
N ASN A 265 -19.67 -15.48 3.64
CA ASN A 265 -19.19 -14.94 2.37
C ASN A 265 -18.95 -16.02 1.29
N GLN A 266 -19.22 -17.29 1.59
CA GLN A 266 -18.97 -18.42 0.68
C GLN A 266 -19.66 -18.23 -0.68
N ALA A 267 -20.95 -17.88 -0.69
CA ALA A 267 -21.71 -17.70 -1.92
C ALA A 267 -21.17 -16.53 -2.78
N PHE A 268 -20.72 -15.46 -2.13
CA PHE A 268 -20.09 -14.33 -2.81
C PHE A 268 -18.81 -14.77 -3.52
N VAL A 269 -17.91 -15.48 -2.83
CA VAL A 269 -16.64 -15.96 -3.40
C VAL A 269 -16.89 -16.92 -4.56
N LEU A 270 -17.85 -17.84 -4.45
CA LEU A 270 -18.22 -18.74 -5.55
C LEU A 270 -18.76 -17.95 -6.76
N GLY A 271 -19.50 -16.87 -6.52
CA GLY A 271 -20.03 -15.98 -7.57
C GLY A 271 -18.97 -15.18 -8.32
N LEU A 272 -17.80 -14.94 -7.72
CA LEU A 272 -16.68 -14.27 -8.39
C LEU A 272 -16.07 -15.13 -9.52
N GLY A 273 -16.09 -16.45 -9.35
CA GLY A 273 -15.51 -17.41 -10.28
C GLY A 273 -13.98 -17.33 -10.38
N GLN A 274 -13.42 -18.01 -11.39
CA GLN A 274 -11.97 -18.20 -11.54
C GLN A 274 -11.23 -17.02 -12.21
N GLU A 275 -11.97 -16.01 -12.63
CA GLU A 275 -11.48 -14.90 -13.46
C GLU A 275 -11.43 -13.57 -12.71
N GLN A 276 -11.54 -13.59 -11.38
CA GLN A 276 -11.50 -12.40 -10.54
C GLN A 276 -10.55 -12.59 -9.37
N LEU A 277 -9.81 -11.52 -9.06
CA LEU A 277 -9.09 -11.39 -7.81
C LEU A 277 -10.01 -10.77 -6.76
N PHE A 278 -9.91 -11.27 -5.55
CA PHE A 278 -10.53 -10.67 -4.39
C PHE A 278 -9.54 -10.61 -3.24
N ILE A 279 -9.82 -9.73 -2.30
CA ILE A 279 -9.08 -9.67 -1.05
C ILE A 279 -9.87 -10.38 0.05
N LYS A 280 -9.16 -11.04 0.96
CA LYS A 280 -9.63 -11.34 2.31
C LYS A 280 -8.76 -10.51 3.25
N TRP A 281 -9.37 -9.52 3.90
CA TRP A 281 -8.73 -8.67 4.91
C TRP A 281 -9.56 -8.79 6.19
N ASP A 282 -9.07 -9.57 7.15
CA ASP A 282 -9.85 -10.06 8.29
C ASP A 282 -11.17 -10.73 7.85
N ASN A 283 -12.30 -10.08 8.16
CA ASN A 283 -13.66 -10.52 7.84
C ASN A 283 -14.21 -9.88 6.56
N GLU A 284 -13.50 -8.91 5.98
CA GLU A 284 -13.91 -8.22 4.77
C GLU A 284 -13.46 -9.00 3.53
N ILE A 285 -14.38 -9.21 2.59
CA ILE A 285 -14.12 -9.95 1.36
C ILE A 285 -14.78 -9.25 0.17
N PHE A 286 -13.96 -8.77 -0.76
CA PHE A 286 -14.46 -8.05 -1.93
C PHE A 286 -13.52 -8.15 -3.13
N SER A 287 -14.08 -7.93 -4.33
CA SER A 287 -13.35 -7.98 -5.59
C SER A 287 -12.46 -6.74 -5.77
N LEU A 288 -11.21 -6.96 -6.22
CA LEU A 288 -10.21 -5.92 -6.49
C LEU A 288 -10.23 -5.41 -7.93
N SER A 289 -11.07 -6.02 -8.76
CA SER A 289 -11.33 -5.57 -10.13
C SER A 289 -12.00 -4.18 -10.13
N PRO A 290 -11.84 -3.32 -11.14
CA PRO A 290 -11.02 -3.51 -12.34
C PRO A 290 -9.56 -3.09 -12.14
N PHE A 291 -9.15 -2.69 -10.94
CA PHE A 291 -7.84 -2.05 -10.73
C PHE A 291 -6.68 -3.01 -10.52
N LEU A 292 -6.99 -4.23 -10.06
CA LEU A 292 -6.03 -5.32 -9.97
C LEU A 292 -6.55 -6.53 -10.73
N HIS A 293 -5.68 -7.11 -11.55
CA HIS A 293 -5.97 -8.32 -12.29
C HIS A 293 -4.76 -9.26 -12.31
N PHE A 294 -4.84 -10.38 -13.03
CA PHE A 294 -3.75 -11.34 -13.14
C PHE A 294 -3.47 -11.72 -14.60
N LEU A 295 -2.21 -12.04 -14.88
CA LEU A 295 -1.75 -12.59 -16.15
C LEU A 295 -1.23 -14.00 -15.93
N LYS A 296 -1.76 -14.97 -16.66
CA LYS A 296 -1.19 -16.33 -16.73
C LYS A 296 -0.04 -16.34 -17.73
N ASP A 297 1.08 -16.98 -17.40
CA ASP A 297 2.15 -17.22 -18.37
C ASP A 297 1.66 -18.15 -19.50
N ARG A 298 2.41 -18.26 -20.60
CA ARG A 298 2.01 -19.03 -21.79
C ARG A 298 1.77 -20.51 -21.51
N VAL A 299 2.39 -21.05 -20.46
CA VAL A 299 2.29 -22.46 -20.07
C VAL A 299 1.28 -22.66 -18.92
N GLY A 300 0.74 -21.57 -18.36
CA GLY A 300 -0.19 -21.58 -17.23
C GLY A 300 0.43 -22.04 -15.91
N ARG A 301 1.76 -22.06 -15.81
CA ARG A 301 2.53 -22.45 -14.62
C ARG A 301 2.70 -21.31 -13.63
N GLU A 302 2.81 -20.08 -14.11
CA GLU A 302 2.97 -18.89 -13.29
C GLU A 302 1.79 -17.95 -13.52
N THR A 303 1.40 -17.21 -12.48
CA THR A 303 0.32 -16.23 -12.56
C THR A 303 0.75 -15.01 -11.80
N TYR A 304 0.79 -13.87 -12.50
CA TYR A 304 1.34 -12.64 -11.97
C TYR A 304 0.24 -11.62 -11.77
N LEU A 305 0.29 -10.90 -10.65
CA LEU A 305 -0.55 -9.71 -10.49
C LEU A 305 -0.22 -8.67 -11.56
N SER A 306 -1.24 -7.97 -12.01
CA SER A 306 -1.18 -6.95 -13.05
C SER A 306 -1.97 -5.72 -12.61
N PHE A 307 -1.34 -4.56 -12.67
CA PHE A 307 -1.92 -3.29 -12.20
C PHE A 307 -2.60 -2.55 -13.33
N PHE A 308 -3.78 -2.01 -13.09
CA PHE A 308 -4.45 -1.15 -14.06
C PHE A 308 -3.67 0.15 -14.28
N LYS A 309 -3.22 0.37 -15.51
CA LYS A 309 -2.53 1.59 -15.94
C LYS A 309 -3.49 2.58 -16.57
N GLY A 310 -4.43 2.15 -17.40
CA GLY A 310 -5.37 3.10 -17.97
C GLY A 310 -6.31 2.52 -18.99
N LYS A 311 -7.23 3.36 -19.46
CA LYS A 311 -8.09 3.03 -20.58
C LYS A 311 -7.63 3.81 -21.82
N LYS A 312 -7.02 3.13 -22.78
CA LYS A 312 -6.50 3.71 -24.02
C LYS A 312 -7.25 3.07 -25.19
N GLU A 313 -7.77 3.89 -26.11
CA GLU A 313 -8.54 3.42 -27.28
C GLU A 313 -9.72 2.51 -26.92
N GLY A 314 -10.37 2.78 -25.77
CA GLY A 314 -11.49 1.99 -25.28
C GLY A 314 -11.10 0.66 -24.63
N LYS A 315 -9.80 0.33 -24.53
CA LYS A 315 -9.29 -0.91 -23.92
C LYS A 315 -8.67 -0.66 -22.55
N TYR A 316 -8.88 -1.58 -21.60
CA TYR A 316 -8.16 -1.57 -20.32
C TYR A 316 -6.76 -2.14 -20.49
N TRP A 317 -5.76 -1.35 -20.11
CA TRP A 317 -4.34 -1.71 -20.12
C TRP A 317 -3.83 -1.93 -18.71
N PHE A 318 -3.04 -2.98 -18.56
CA PHE A 318 -2.45 -3.40 -17.30
C PHE A 318 -0.97 -3.72 -17.46
N GLU A 319 -0.21 -3.54 -16.40
CA GLU A 319 1.21 -3.89 -16.34
C GLU A 319 1.42 -5.06 -15.37
N PRO A 320 1.91 -6.22 -15.84
CA PRO A 320 2.27 -7.34 -14.99
C PRO A 320 3.49 -7.02 -14.12
N ILE A 321 3.51 -7.48 -12.87
CA ILE A 321 4.60 -7.16 -11.93
C ILE A 321 6.00 -7.63 -12.38
N THR A 322 6.06 -8.62 -13.26
CA THR A 322 7.32 -9.17 -13.79
C THR A 322 7.79 -8.51 -15.08
N LYS A 323 6.95 -7.67 -15.72
CA LYS A 323 7.21 -7.12 -17.05
C LYS A 323 6.73 -5.67 -17.14
N ARG A 324 7.61 -4.78 -17.58
CA ARG A 324 7.26 -3.36 -17.84
C ARG A 324 6.51 -3.13 -19.16
N ASP A 325 5.88 -4.18 -19.68
CA ASP A 325 5.09 -4.11 -20.91
C ASP A 325 3.62 -4.08 -20.55
N GLU A 326 2.91 -3.05 -20.99
CA GLU A 326 1.46 -2.99 -20.85
C GLU A 326 0.77 -4.00 -21.78
N ILE A 327 -0.26 -4.65 -21.26
CA ILE A 327 -1.09 -5.62 -21.99
C ILE A 327 -2.56 -5.25 -21.85
N SER A 328 -3.36 -5.55 -22.89
CA SER A 328 -4.81 -5.41 -22.84
C SER A 328 -5.52 -6.72 -22.55
N PHE A 329 -6.63 -6.65 -21.82
CA PHE A 329 -7.50 -7.80 -21.51
C PHE A 329 -8.83 -7.69 -22.25
N ASP A 330 -8.78 -7.77 -23.59
CA ASP A 330 -9.95 -7.60 -24.48
C ASP A 330 -11.16 -8.48 -24.09
N PRO A 331 -11.02 -9.75 -23.67
CA PRO A 331 -12.17 -10.59 -23.28
C PRO A 331 -12.91 -10.10 -22.01
N LEU A 332 -12.26 -9.29 -21.18
CA LEU A 332 -12.79 -8.82 -19.90
C LEU A 332 -13.34 -7.39 -19.95
N GLN A 333 -13.24 -6.74 -21.11
CA GLN A 333 -13.64 -5.36 -21.34
C GLN A 333 -15.05 -5.04 -20.83
N ALA A 334 -16.05 -5.86 -21.21
CA ALA A 334 -17.44 -5.64 -20.82
C ALA A 334 -17.66 -5.73 -19.30
N ARG A 335 -16.93 -6.64 -18.62
CA ARG A 335 -17.00 -6.77 -17.17
C ARG A 335 -16.39 -5.54 -16.50
N PHE A 336 -15.18 -5.15 -16.90
CA PHE A 336 -14.51 -3.97 -16.36
C PHE A 336 -15.33 -2.70 -16.59
N ASP A 337 -16.00 -2.56 -17.74
CA ASP A 337 -16.90 -1.44 -18.01
C ASP A 337 -18.12 -1.43 -17.09
N GLY A 338 -18.76 -2.59 -16.86
CA GLY A 338 -19.87 -2.69 -15.91
C GLY A 338 -19.46 -2.34 -14.48
N GLU A 339 -18.30 -2.82 -14.06
CA GLU A 339 -17.71 -2.53 -12.76
C GLU A 339 -17.30 -1.07 -12.59
N GLN A 340 -16.71 -0.47 -13.62
CA GLN A 340 -16.38 0.95 -13.66
C GLN A 340 -17.67 1.80 -13.58
N ALA A 341 -18.73 1.40 -14.29
CA ALA A 341 -20.00 2.12 -14.27
C ALA A 341 -20.62 2.16 -12.86
N VAL A 342 -20.50 1.08 -12.08
CA VAL A 342 -20.93 1.08 -10.67
C VAL A 342 -20.16 2.15 -9.88
N LEU A 343 -18.84 2.20 -10.00
CA LEU A 343 -18.02 3.21 -9.32
C LEU A 343 -18.35 4.64 -9.76
N ILE A 344 -18.57 4.87 -11.06
CA ILE A 344 -18.97 6.18 -11.60
C ILE A 344 -20.28 6.65 -10.96
N ASN A 345 -21.26 5.75 -10.82
CA ASN A 345 -22.54 6.08 -10.19
C ASN A 345 -22.42 6.48 -8.71
N LEU A 346 -21.36 6.03 -8.03
CA LEU A 346 -21.07 6.37 -6.64
C LEU A 346 -20.34 7.70 -6.47
N ILE A 347 -19.76 8.27 -7.53
CA ILE A 347 -18.92 9.47 -7.45
C ILE A 347 -19.44 10.67 -8.25
N VAL A 348 -20.19 10.42 -9.33
CA VAL A 348 -20.72 11.48 -10.21
C VAL A 348 -22.13 11.85 -9.75
N PRO A 349 -22.41 13.14 -9.46
CA PRO A 349 -23.71 13.64 -9.03
C PRO A 349 -24.90 13.16 -9.87
#